data_AF-A0A7Y3MPF2-F1
#
_entry.id   AF-A0A7Y3MPF2-F1
#
_cell.length_a   1.000
_cell.length_b   1.000
_cell.length_c   1.000
_cell.angle_alpha   90.00
_cell.angle_beta   90.00
_cell.angle_gamma   90.00
#
_symmetry.space_group_name_H-M   'P 1'
#
loop_
_entity.id
_entity.type
_entity.pdbx_description
1 polymer ?
#
loop_
_entity_poly.entity_id
_entity_poly.type
_entity_poly.pdbx_seq_one_letter_code
_entity_poly.pdbx_strand_id
1 'polypeptide(L)'
;DIAVISGMVFTGYPDKGIKMKHLQSSSQLLFDVFKDFEADNLLFQQAFTETFEHQLEEGRLRMALERIATQKIKWQACQNPTPFSFPIITDRLREKLSTEKLADRIKRMTKILNK
;
A
#
# COMPACT_ATOMS: atom_id res chain seq x y z
N ASP A 1 10.81 -9.93 6.26
CA ASP A 1 11.85 -10.42 5.33
C ASP A 1 13.26 -10.18 5.87
N ILE A 2 13.67 -8.94 6.11
CA ILE A 2 15.02 -8.63 6.63
C ILE A 2 15.38 -9.44 7.88
N ALA A 3 14.53 -9.44 8.92
CA ALA A 3 14.76 -10.22 10.15
C ALA A 3 14.82 -11.75 9.92
N VAL A 4 14.18 -12.26 8.86
CA VAL A 4 14.22 -13.68 8.48
C VAL A 4 15.55 -13.98 7.80
N ILE A 5 15.96 -13.14 6.84
CA ILE A 5 17.20 -13.29 6.07
C ILE A 5 18.43 -13.14 6.97
N SER A 6 18.40 -12.20 7.91
CA SER A 6 19.48 -11.98 8.88
C SER A 6 19.51 -13.02 10.00
N GLY A 7 18.58 -13.98 10.02
CA GLY A 7 18.51 -15.03 11.03
C GLY A 7 18.05 -14.54 12.41
N MET A 8 17.49 -13.34 12.50
CA MET A 8 17.01 -12.76 13.76
C MET A 8 15.70 -13.39 14.26
N VAL A 9 14.90 -13.95 13.36
CA VAL A 9 13.69 -14.70 13.73
C VAL A 9 13.86 -16.18 13.43
N PHE A 10 13.40 -17.00 14.35
CA PHE A 10 13.33 -18.43 14.13
C PHE A 10 12.29 -18.75 13.05
N THR A 11 12.70 -19.46 11.99
CA THR A 11 11.84 -19.77 10.84
C THR A 11 11.23 -21.17 10.89
N GLY A 12 11.62 -21.98 11.88
CA GLY A 12 11.20 -23.37 12.02
C GLY A 12 12.31 -24.36 11.72
N TYR A 13 11.97 -25.64 11.66
CA TYR A 13 12.87 -26.73 11.31
C TYR A 13 12.67 -27.14 9.84
N PRO A 14 13.61 -27.90 9.23
CA PRO A 14 13.37 -28.54 7.93
C PRO A 14 12.01 -29.26 7.92
N ASP A 15 11.24 -29.05 6.86
CA ASP A 15 9.86 -29.56 6.67
C ASP A 15 8.81 -29.09 7.70
N LYS A 16 9.18 -28.18 8.61
CA LYS A 16 8.30 -27.62 9.66
C LYS A 16 8.52 -26.12 9.82
N GLY A 17 8.19 -25.36 8.77
CA GLY A 17 8.25 -23.90 8.77
C GLY A 17 7.18 -23.25 9.67
N ILE A 18 7.54 -22.14 10.30
CA ILE A 18 6.60 -21.29 11.04
C ILE A 18 5.69 -20.54 10.05
N LYS A 19 4.41 -20.38 10.41
CA LYS A 19 3.46 -19.62 9.57
C LYS A 19 3.90 -18.17 9.42
N MET A 20 3.70 -17.61 8.24
CA MET A 20 4.04 -16.21 7.91
C MET A 20 3.53 -15.20 8.93
N LYS A 21 2.29 -15.35 9.42
CA LYS A 21 1.71 -14.45 10.43
C LYS A 21 2.55 -14.37 11.71
N HIS A 22 3.11 -15.50 12.16
CA HIS A 22 3.94 -15.52 13.37
C HIS A 22 5.31 -14.88 13.10
N LEU A 23 5.90 -15.13 11.92
CA LEU A 23 7.14 -14.47 11.51
C LEU A 23 7.00 -12.95 11.45
N GLN A 24 5.85 -12.47 10.92
CA GLN A 24 5.53 -11.05 10.89
C GLN A 24 5.43 -10.47 12.30
N SER A 25 4.70 -11.13 13.22
CA SER A 25 4.59 -10.66 14.61
C SER A 25 5.95 -10.59 15.31
N SER A 26 6.80 -11.61 15.16
CA SER A 26 8.14 -11.60 15.75
C SER A 26 9.04 -10.51 15.13
N SER A 27 8.95 -10.30 13.81
CA SER A 27 9.70 -9.26 13.11
C SER A 27 9.26 -7.85 13.54
N GLN A 28 7.95 -7.65 13.81
CA GLN A 28 7.42 -6.37 14.29
C GLN A 28 7.98 -6.01 15.66
N LEU A 29 8.03 -6.98 16.59
CA LEU A 29 8.61 -6.74 17.91
C LEU A 29 10.08 -6.32 17.81
N LEU A 30 10.88 -7.00 16.97
CA LEU A 30 12.28 -6.63 16.74
C LEU A 30 12.41 -5.22 16.17
N PHE A 31 11.54 -4.86 15.22
CA PHE A 31 11.50 -3.52 14.64
C PHE A 31 11.22 -2.46 15.70
N ASP A 32 10.23 -2.69 16.58
CA ASP A 32 9.87 -1.76 17.65
C ASP A 32 11.00 -1.61 18.67
N VAL A 33 11.71 -2.70 19.01
CA VAL A 33 12.90 -2.66 19.88
C VAL A 33 14.02 -1.85 19.24
N PHE A 34 14.34 -2.07 17.97
CA PHE A 34 15.36 -1.27 17.29
C PHE A 34 14.99 0.20 17.21
N LYS A 35 13.72 0.50 16.95
CA LYS A 35 13.22 1.88 16.94
C LYS A 35 13.45 2.59 18.27
N ASP A 36 13.21 1.91 19.39
CA ASP A 36 13.25 2.53 20.71
C ASP A 36 14.67 2.56 21.32
N PHE A 37 15.55 1.62 20.94
CA PHE A 37 16.85 1.43 21.61
C PHE A 37 18.07 1.46 20.70
N GLU A 38 17.93 1.17 19.40
CA GLU A 38 19.05 1.06 18.45
C GLU A 38 18.70 1.64 17.08
N ALA A 39 18.35 2.92 17.01
CA ALA A 39 17.95 3.56 15.75
C ALA A 39 19.04 3.53 14.65
N ASP A 40 20.31 3.36 15.06
CA ASP A 40 21.46 3.24 14.15
C ASP A 40 21.72 1.79 13.68
N ASN A 41 20.91 0.82 14.10
CA ASN A 41 21.03 -0.57 13.67
C ASN A 41 20.86 -0.68 12.15
N LEU A 42 21.82 -1.30 11.46
CA LEU A 42 21.82 -1.38 9.99
C LEU A 42 20.59 -2.11 9.43
N LEU A 43 20.08 -3.13 10.13
CA LEU A 43 18.89 -3.87 9.68
C LEU A 43 17.61 -3.03 9.83
N PHE A 44 17.57 -2.18 10.85
CA PHE A 44 16.49 -1.22 11.04
C PHE A 44 16.51 -0.14 9.96
N GLN A 45 17.68 0.44 9.68
CA GLN A 45 17.85 1.41 8.59
C GLN A 45 17.52 0.80 7.23
N GLN A 46 17.97 -0.43 6.97
CA GLN A 46 17.68 -1.16 5.74
C GLN A 46 16.17 -1.38 5.54
N ALA A 47 15.41 -1.62 6.62
CA ALA A 47 13.95 -1.77 6.53
C ALA A 47 13.27 -0.51 5.97
N PHE A 48 13.76 0.68 6.33
CA PHE A 48 13.27 1.92 5.74
C PHE A 48 13.73 2.09 4.30
N THR A 49 15.02 1.93 4.03
CA THR A 49 15.59 2.08 2.69
C THR A 49 14.88 1.19 1.67
N GLU A 50 14.73 -0.10 1.96
CA GLU A 50 14.03 -1.03 1.05
C GLU A 50 12.56 -0.67 0.86
N THR A 51 11.89 -0.18 1.91
CA THR A 51 10.49 0.29 1.79
C THR A 51 10.41 1.52 0.87
N PHE A 52 11.31 2.48 1.02
CA PHE A 52 11.34 3.68 0.17
C PHE A 52 11.71 3.37 -1.27
N GLU A 53 12.72 2.53 -1.49
CA GLU A 53 13.22 2.20 -2.82
C GLU A 53 12.30 1.26 -3.59
N HIS A 54 11.81 0.19 -2.95
CA HIS A 54 11.09 -0.87 -3.65
C HIS A 54 9.57 -0.80 -3.53
N GLN A 55 9.02 -0.34 -2.39
CA GLN A 55 7.56 -0.25 -2.23
C GLN A 55 7.01 1.10 -2.65
N LEU A 56 7.72 2.18 -2.29
CA LEU A 56 7.30 3.54 -2.62
C LEU A 56 7.89 4.06 -3.94
N GLU A 57 8.88 3.37 -4.49
CA GLU A 57 9.62 3.77 -5.70
C GLU A 57 10.01 5.25 -5.64
N GLU A 58 10.69 5.66 -4.56
CA GLU A 58 10.92 7.08 -4.22
C GLU A 58 11.45 7.90 -5.41
N GLY A 59 12.40 7.35 -6.15
CA GLY A 59 12.95 8.01 -7.34
C GLY A 59 11.89 8.33 -8.40
N ARG A 60 10.98 7.39 -8.68
CA ARG A 60 9.88 7.59 -9.64
C ARG A 60 8.87 8.61 -9.12
N LEU A 61 8.56 8.56 -7.82
CA LEU A 61 7.67 9.53 -7.19
C LEU A 61 8.25 10.96 -7.27
N ARG A 62 9.54 11.12 -6.95
CA ARG A 62 10.25 12.39 -7.05
C ARG A 62 10.21 12.95 -8.47
N MET A 63 10.57 12.16 -9.48
CA MET A 63 10.48 12.57 -10.89
C MET A 63 9.07 12.98 -11.30
N ALA A 64 8.04 12.27 -10.82
CA ALA A 64 6.65 12.62 -11.09
C ALA A 64 6.26 13.96 -10.47
N LEU A 65 6.67 14.22 -9.22
CA LEU A 65 6.40 15.48 -8.51
C LEU A 65 7.15 16.67 -9.14
N GLU A 66 8.42 16.51 -9.51
CA GLU A 66 9.19 17.53 -10.23
C GLU A 66 8.55 17.87 -11.58
N ARG A 67 8.09 16.85 -12.32
CA ARG A 67 7.35 17.04 -13.56
C ARG A 67 6.02 17.77 -13.34
N ILE A 68 5.28 17.45 -12.27
CA ILE A 68 4.01 18.14 -11.94
C ILE A 68 4.27 19.60 -11.56
N ALA A 69 5.35 19.88 -10.83
CA ALA A 69 5.69 21.23 -10.35
C ALA A 69 5.92 22.24 -11.49
N THR A 70 6.36 21.78 -12.67
CA THR A 70 6.57 22.63 -13.85
C THR A 70 5.33 22.77 -14.73
N GLN A 71 4.25 22.03 -14.45
CA GLN A 71 3.04 22.04 -15.26
C GLN A 71 2.04 23.10 -14.80
N LYS A 72 1.23 23.58 -15.75
CA LYS A 72 0.06 24.40 -15.42
C LYS A 72 -1.05 23.51 -14.88
N ILE A 73 -1.33 23.64 -13.59
CA ILE A 73 -2.45 22.93 -12.94
C ILE A 73 -3.77 23.41 -13.55
N LYS A 74 -4.53 22.49 -14.14
CA LYS A 74 -5.91 22.71 -14.58
C LYS A 74 -6.85 21.96 -13.63
N TRP A 75 -7.49 22.70 -12.75
CA TRP A 75 -8.52 22.16 -11.88
C TRP A 75 -9.89 22.20 -12.59
N GLN A 76 -10.60 21.06 -12.62
CA GLN A 76 -11.95 20.98 -13.17
C GLN A 76 -12.84 20.17 -12.22
N ALA A 77 -13.85 20.83 -11.66
CA ALA A 77 -14.85 20.16 -10.84
C ALA A 77 -15.74 19.27 -11.73
N CYS A 78 -15.72 17.96 -11.47
CA CYS A 78 -16.55 16.99 -12.19
C CYS A 78 -17.89 16.86 -11.47
N GLN A 79 -19.01 17.13 -12.18
CA GLN A 79 -20.35 16.98 -11.62
C GLN A 79 -20.79 15.52 -11.53
N ASN A 80 -20.22 14.66 -12.39
CA ASN A 80 -20.50 13.23 -12.45
C ASN A 80 -19.19 12.43 -12.35
N PRO A 81 -19.25 11.15 -11.91
CA PRO A 81 -18.11 10.24 -11.99
C PRO A 81 -17.52 10.18 -13.39
N THR A 82 -16.20 10.36 -13.49
CA THR A 82 -15.46 10.19 -14.75
C THR A 82 -15.04 8.73 -14.94
N PRO A 83 -14.74 8.29 -16.18
CA PRO A 83 -14.16 6.98 -16.45
C PRO A 83 -12.98 6.61 -15.55
N PHE A 84 -12.07 7.55 -15.30
CA PHE A 84 -10.91 7.30 -14.43
C PHE A 84 -11.26 7.24 -12.93
N SER A 85 -12.33 7.91 -12.49
CA SER A 85 -12.80 7.81 -11.10
C SER A 85 -13.58 6.52 -10.82
N PHE A 86 -14.08 5.84 -11.86
CA PHE A 86 -15.02 4.73 -11.71
C PHE A 86 -14.44 3.57 -10.88
N PRO A 87 -13.23 3.04 -11.14
CA PRO A 87 -12.67 1.95 -10.34
C PRO A 87 -12.57 2.30 -8.85
N ILE A 88 -12.11 3.53 -8.57
CA ILE A 88 -11.92 4.05 -7.20
C ILE A 88 -13.27 4.14 -6.47
N ILE A 89 -14.31 4.65 -7.14
CA ILE A 89 -15.63 4.76 -6.54
C ILE A 89 -16.22 3.37 -6.32
N THR A 90 -16.11 2.46 -7.28
CA THR A 90 -16.68 1.11 -7.14
C THR A 90 -16.07 0.33 -5.98
N ASP A 91 -14.79 0.52 -5.71
CA ASP A 91 -14.10 -0.12 -4.59
C ASP A 91 -14.63 0.43 -3.26
N ARG A 92 -14.74 1.76 -3.14
CA ARG A 92 -15.38 2.42 -1.99
C ARG A 92 -16.83 1.98 -1.78
N LEU A 93 -17.57 1.69 -2.84
CA LEU A 93 -18.95 1.22 -2.75
C LEU A 93 -19.06 -0.21 -2.22
N ARG A 94 -18.03 -1.04 -2.43
CA ARG A 94 -17.96 -2.42 -1.94
C ARG A 94 -17.76 -2.47 -0.43
N GLU A 95 -16.98 -1.54 0.13
CA GLU A 95 -16.70 -1.46 1.57
C GLU A 95 -17.90 -0.95 2.39
N LYS A 96 -18.81 -0.20 1.77
CA LYS A 96 -19.97 0.38 2.47
C LYS A 96 -21.13 -0.63 2.56
N LEU A 97 -21.56 -0.91 3.79
CA LEU A 97 -22.81 -1.62 4.07
C LEU A 97 -23.99 -0.84 3.46
N SER A 98 -24.70 -1.49 2.56
CA SER A 98 -25.83 -0.94 1.81
C SER A 98 -26.88 -2.03 1.61
N THR A 99 -28.16 -1.65 1.71
CA THR A 99 -29.31 -2.54 1.45
C THR A 99 -29.51 -2.79 -0.05
N GLU A 100 -29.00 -1.90 -0.91
CA GLU A 100 -28.98 -2.11 -2.35
C GLU A 100 -27.80 -3.00 -2.76
N LYS A 101 -28.05 -3.96 -3.66
CA LYS A 101 -27.03 -4.84 -4.23
C LYS A 101 -26.00 -4.02 -5.01
N LEU A 102 -24.71 -4.29 -4.77
CA LEU A 102 -23.59 -3.59 -5.41
C LEU A 102 -23.68 -3.62 -6.95
N ALA A 103 -24.11 -4.74 -7.53
CA ALA A 103 -24.25 -4.90 -8.98
C ALA A 103 -25.23 -3.89 -9.60
N ASP A 104 -26.35 -3.60 -8.92
CA ASP A 104 -27.37 -2.67 -9.40
C ASP A 104 -26.87 -1.22 -9.37
N ARG A 105 -26.06 -0.88 -8.35
CA ARG A 105 -25.39 0.42 -8.24
C ARG A 105 -24.37 0.63 -9.35
N ILE A 106 -23.53 -0.37 -9.61
CA ILE A 106 -22.53 -0.34 -10.69
C ILE A 106 -23.23 -0.17 -12.05
N LYS A 107 -24.29 -0.94 -12.31
CA LYS A 107 -25.04 -0.87 -13.57
C LYS A 107 -25.63 0.52 -13.83
N ARG A 108 -26.16 1.19 -12.80
CA ARG A 108 -26.64 2.57 -12.92
C ARG A 108 -25.51 3.56 -13.21
N MET A 109 -24.37 3.43 -12.53
CA MET A 109 -23.21 4.29 -12.79
C MET A 109 -22.66 4.10 -14.21
N THR A 110 -22.54 2.87 -14.70
CA THR A 110 -22.08 2.59 -16.08
C THR A 110 -23.02 3.20 -17.13
N LYS A 111 -24.34 3.20 -16.89
CA LYS A 111 -25.32 3.84 -17.78
C LYS A 111 -25.14 5.36 -17.86
N ILE A 112 -24.63 6.00 -16.80
CA ILE A 112 -24.32 7.43 -16.78
C ILE A 112 -23.01 7.72 -17.54
N LEU A 113 -22.01 6.83 -17.45
CA LEU A 113 -20.73 6.99 -18.15
C LEU A 113 -20.80 6.77 -19.67
N ASN A 114 -21.69 5.89 -20.15
CA ASN A 114 -21.78 5.51 -21.57
C ASN A 114 -22.78 6.35 -22.38
N LYS A 115 -23.21 7.50 -21.86
CA LYS A 115 -24.03 8.48 -22.57
C LYS A 115 -23.16 9.60 -23.12
#